data_AF-A0A9W6A582-F1
#
_entry.id   AF-A0A9W6A582-F1
#
_cell.length_a   1.000
_cell.length_b   1.000
_cell.length_c   1.000
_cell.angle_alpha   90.00
_cell.angle_beta   90.00
_cell.angle_gamma   90.00
#
_symmetry.space_group_name_H-M   'P 1'
#
loop_
_entity.id
_entity.type
_entity.pdbx_description
1 polymer ?
#
loop_
_entity_poly.entity_id
_entity_poly.type
_entity_poly.pdbx_seq_one_letter_code
_entity_poly.pdbx_strand_id
1 'polypeptide(L)'
;MPTILLLGTCDTKWSELLYLHSQLTSNPSISVLLMDVGRAATSSPLINIPHPSLNNKNNKTIDYTQLSRNEYIQTITHQSTPTVADLNHHGKIHSILAIGGSCGTTIATAIMRDALPIGFPKLMVSTMASGDVGPYIQETDITMMYSVVDVAGTNSILNIILRNAAAAGTGMAISYCDYLTSETTIVTNGHTKTNSEDEKKTKIGITMFGVTTPAVTQIRSHLESHLPNQCEIYVFHATGSGGKAMERLIREQQLDAIVDLTTSEIVDELAGGVLSAGPGRLEAAAERGIPQVVSVGACDMINFGTKDTIPERFKGRRIYEHNPTVTIVRTDEEENRRVGEFIVGKLRKAKWPGNVVVMLPTGGVSMMDVPGNGFYDGDADEVLFGTMERGLEGSGVRVVRCKGDVNFKEFAEHVGETLLGLLKNV
;
A
#
# COMPACT_ATOMS: atom_id res chain seq x y z
N MET A 1 -24.15 -4.44 16.39
CA MET A 1 -23.21 -4.63 17.51
C MET A 1 -21.82 -4.87 16.92
N PRO A 2 -20.80 -4.09 17.32
CA PRO A 2 -19.44 -4.30 16.86
C PRO A 2 -18.97 -5.73 17.09
N THR A 3 -18.35 -6.32 16.08
CA THR A 3 -17.93 -7.73 16.08
C THR A 3 -16.45 -7.83 15.76
N ILE A 4 -15.70 -8.52 16.62
CA ILE A 4 -14.25 -8.71 16.51
C ILE A 4 -13.99 -10.12 16.00
N LEU A 5 -13.22 -10.25 14.93
CA LEU A 5 -12.65 -11.53 14.52
C LEU A 5 -11.38 -11.79 15.34
N LEU A 6 -11.46 -12.74 16.28
CA LEU A 6 -10.29 -13.27 16.96
C LEU A 6 -9.70 -14.40 16.12
N LEU A 7 -8.53 -14.17 15.53
CA LEU A 7 -7.83 -15.12 14.66
C LEU A 7 -6.64 -15.73 15.40
N GLY A 8 -6.47 -17.05 15.35
CA GLY A 8 -5.28 -17.66 15.94
C GLY A 8 -5.10 -19.14 15.63
N THR A 9 -3.91 -19.64 15.96
CA THR A 9 -3.57 -21.06 15.87
C THR A 9 -4.09 -21.81 17.10
N CYS A 10 -5.33 -22.31 17.04
CA CYS A 10 -6.02 -22.85 18.21
C CYS A 10 -5.39 -24.15 18.73
N ASP A 11 -4.60 -24.85 17.93
CA ASP A 11 -3.85 -26.05 18.34
C ASP A 11 -2.73 -25.77 19.34
N THR A 12 -2.16 -24.57 19.30
CA THR A 12 -0.95 -24.22 20.05
C THR A 12 -1.16 -23.09 21.04
N LYS A 13 -2.12 -22.19 20.80
CA LYS A 13 -2.36 -20.98 21.61
C LYS A 13 -3.75 -20.93 22.25
N TRP A 14 -4.33 -22.11 22.49
CA TRP A 14 -5.69 -22.23 22.98
C TRP A 14 -5.92 -21.44 24.29
N SER A 15 -5.05 -21.60 25.28
CA SER A 15 -5.21 -20.95 26.59
C SER A 15 -5.19 -19.42 26.51
N GLU A 16 -4.32 -18.87 25.68
CA GLU A 16 -4.13 -17.43 25.50
C GLU A 16 -5.27 -16.84 24.67
N LEU A 17 -5.72 -17.56 23.64
CA LEU A 17 -6.92 -17.20 22.87
C LEU A 17 -8.16 -17.22 23.74
N LEU A 18 -8.32 -18.21 24.63
CA LEU A 18 -9.43 -18.26 25.58
C LEU A 18 -9.40 -17.10 26.57
N TYR A 19 -8.23 -16.77 27.11
CA TYR A 19 -8.08 -15.62 27.99
C TYR A 19 -8.43 -14.32 27.27
N LEU A 20 -7.90 -14.12 26.06
CA LEU A 20 -8.19 -12.93 25.26
C LEU A 20 -9.68 -12.84 24.89
N HIS A 21 -10.27 -13.95 24.47
CA HIS A 21 -11.71 -14.04 24.22
C HIS A 21 -12.50 -13.64 25.47
N SER A 22 -12.14 -14.13 26.66
CA SER A 22 -12.85 -13.77 27.91
C SER A 22 -12.74 -12.28 28.24
N GLN A 23 -11.58 -11.65 27.96
CA GLN A 23 -11.41 -10.21 28.14
C GLN A 23 -12.29 -9.43 27.16
N LEU A 24 -12.37 -9.84 25.91
CA LEU A 24 -13.23 -9.21 24.90
C LEU A 24 -14.72 -9.32 25.25
N THR A 25 -15.19 -10.53 25.59
CA THR A 25 -16.61 -10.79 25.91
C THR A 25 -17.03 -10.24 27.27
N SER A 26 -16.09 -9.76 28.09
CA SER A 26 -16.43 -9.05 29.32
C SER A 26 -17.12 -7.71 29.05
N ASN A 27 -16.97 -7.16 27.83
CA ASN A 27 -17.73 -6.00 27.37
C ASN A 27 -19.02 -6.46 26.65
N PRO A 28 -20.22 -6.18 27.20
CA PRO A 28 -21.48 -6.65 26.62
C PRO A 28 -21.82 -6.02 25.27
N SER A 29 -21.13 -4.94 24.88
CA SER A 29 -21.31 -4.28 23.59
C SER A 29 -20.49 -4.91 22.46
N ILE A 30 -19.73 -5.97 22.72
CA ILE A 30 -18.85 -6.63 21.75
C ILE A 30 -19.30 -8.07 21.50
N SER A 31 -19.35 -8.44 20.22
CA SER A 31 -19.36 -9.84 19.79
C SER A 31 -17.98 -10.29 19.34
N VAL A 32 -17.68 -11.58 19.54
CA VAL A 32 -16.42 -12.19 19.10
C VAL A 32 -16.73 -13.37 18.20
N LEU A 33 -16.05 -13.44 17.06
CA LEU A 33 -15.96 -14.64 16.23
C LEU A 33 -14.54 -15.19 16.35
N LEU A 34 -14.39 -16.43 16.82
CA LEU A 34 -13.10 -17.10 16.88
C LEU A 34 -12.88 -17.96 15.61
N MET A 35 -11.75 -17.73 14.93
CA MET A 35 -11.34 -18.46 13.74
C MET A 35 -10.03 -19.21 13.98
N ASP A 36 -10.06 -20.52 13.69
CA ASP A 36 -8.90 -21.40 13.81
C ASP A 36 -8.09 -21.44 12.50
N VAL A 37 -6.81 -21.08 12.61
CA VAL A 37 -5.81 -21.20 11.55
C VAL A 37 -4.58 -21.99 12.01
N GLY A 38 -4.77 -22.91 12.97
CA GLY A 38 -3.76 -23.82 13.49
C GLY A 38 -3.19 -24.77 12.44
N ARG A 39 -2.16 -25.51 12.80
CA ARG A 39 -1.60 -26.56 11.94
C ARG A 39 -2.37 -27.85 12.08
N ALA A 40 -2.85 -28.15 13.29
CA ALA A 40 -3.87 -29.15 13.53
C ALA A 40 -5.22 -28.46 13.79
N ALA A 41 -6.31 -29.12 13.39
CA ALA A 41 -7.64 -28.60 13.67
C ALA A 41 -7.99 -28.79 15.15
N THR A 42 -8.46 -27.72 15.80
CA THR A 42 -9.03 -27.80 17.16
C THR A 42 -10.54 -27.76 17.07
N SER A 43 -11.22 -28.66 17.80
CA SER A 43 -12.68 -28.70 17.88
C SER A 43 -13.15 -28.14 19.23
N SER A 44 -13.94 -27.07 19.18
CA SER A 44 -14.54 -26.44 20.35
C SER A 44 -15.80 -25.68 19.93
N PRO A 45 -16.87 -25.65 20.75
CA PRO A 45 -18.06 -24.86 20.45
C PRO A 45 -17.79 -23.35 20.46
N LEU A 46 -16.67 -22.90 21.04
CA LEU A 46 -16.24 -21.50 21.00
C LEU A 46 -15.62 -21.10 19.65
N ILE A 47 -15.21 -22.06 18.82
CA ILE A 47 -14.66 -21.78 17.50
C ILE A 47 -15.82 -21.59 16.52
N ASN A 48 -16.16 -20.34 16.23
CA ASN A 48 -17.26 -20.00 15.32
C ASN A 48 -16.92 -20.35 13.87
N ILE A 49 -15.65 -20.19 13.49
CA ILE A 49 -15.14 -20.44 12.14
C ILE A 49 -14.12 -21.58 12.24
N PRO A 50 -14.52 -22.80 11.89
CA PRO A 50 -13.68 -23.97 12.08
C PRO A 50 -12.49 -23.94 11.14
N HIS A 51 -11.44 -24.68 11.54
CA HIS A 51 -10.25 -24.86 10.73
C HIS A 51 -10.59 -25.34 9.30
N PRO A 52 -9.95 -24.81 8.24
CA PRO A 52 -10.27 -25.14 6.85
C PRO A 52 -10.25 -26.64 6.52
N SER A 53 -9.43 -27.45 7.21
CA SER A 53 -9.42 -28.91 7.02
C SER A 53 -10.71 -29.61 7.44
N LEU A 54 -11.56 -28.99 8.25
CA LEU A 54 -12.86 -29.53 8.64
C LEU A 54 -13.95 -29.27 7.59
N ASN A 55 -13.64 -28.50 6.54
CA ASN A 55 -14.59 -28.14 5.49
C ASN A 55 -14.58 -29.19 4.37
N ASN A 56 -15.62 -30.04 4.32
CA ASN A 56 -15.73 -31.17 3.38
C ASN A 56 -16.21 -30.80 1.96
N LYS A 57 -16.42 -29.52 1.63
CA LYS A 57 -17.12 -29.16 0.39
C LYS A 57 -16.35 -29.43 -0.91
N ASN A 58 -15.02 -29.65 -0.87
CA ASN A 58 -14.18 -29.84 -2.06
C ASN A 58 -13.25 -31.08 -2.01
N ASN A 59 -13.74 -32.24 -1.54
CA ASN A 59 -13.18 -33.60 -1.77
C ASN A 59 -11.66 -33.89 -1.60
N LYS A 60 -10.85 -32.95 -1.09
CA LYS A 60 -9.47 -33.14 -0.65
C LYS A 60 -9.21 -32.27 0.57
N THR A 61 -9.34 -32.86 1.75
CA THR A 61 -8.88 -32.24 2.99
C THR A 61 -7.36 -32.17 2.97
N ILE A 62 -6.80 -30.96 2.99
CA ILE A 62 -5.36 -30.77 3.14
C ILE A 62 -4.98 -31.14 4.57
N ASP A 63 -4.04 -32.07 4.74
CA ASP A 63 -3.42 -32.34 6.03
C ASP A 63 -2.22 -31.40 6.24
N TYR A 64 -2.50 -30.26 6.87
CA TYR A 64 -1.49 -29.25 7.17
C TYR A 64 -0.39 -29.74 8.12
N THR A 65 -0.62 -30.84 8.84
CA THR A 65 0.38 -31.42 9.75
C THR A 65 1.55 -32.09 9.01
N GLN A 66 1.36 -32.45 7.73
CA GLN A 66 2.38 -33.06 6.87
C GLN A 66 3.20 -32.03 6.07
N LEU A 67 2.70 -30.81 5.92
CA LEU A 67 3.38 -29.76 5.14
C LEU A 67 4.63 -29.26 5.86
N SER A 68 5.66 -28.79 5.16
CA SER A 68 6.70 -28.01 5.85
C SER A 68 6.10 -26.78 6.55
N ARG A 69 6.82 -26.18 7.50
CA ARG A 69 6.33 -24.98 8.19
C ARG A 69 6.01 -23.83 7.21
N ASN A 70 6.84 -23.66 6.18
CA ASN A 70 6.65 -22.61 5.18
C ASN A 70 5.42 -22.89 4.30
N GLU A 71 5.29 -24.12 3.78
CA GLU A 71 4.13 -24.52 2.97
C GLU A 71 2.83 -24.44 3.77
N TYR A 72 2.85 -24.81 5.05
CA TYR A 72 1.72 -24.64 5.95
C TYR A 72 1.30 -23.16 6.03
N ILE A 73 2.22 -22.25 6.34
CA ILE A 73 1.93 -20.81 6.45
C ILE A 73 1.32 -20.27 5.17
N GLN A 74 1.91 -20.59 4.00
CA GLN A 74 1.40 -20.13 2.71
C GLN A 74 0.00 -20.70 2.41
N THR A 75 -0.17 -22.01 2.62
CA THR A 75 -1.41 -22.71 2.29
C THR A 75 -2.55 -22.29 3.21
N ILE A 76 -2.33 -22.22 4.53
CA ILE A 76 -3.38 -21.86 5.48
C ILE A 76 -3.81 -20.40 5.31
N THR A 77 -2.87 -19.50 5.05
CA THR A 77 -3.14 -18.09 4.72
C THR A 77 -4.05 -18.02 3.49
N HIS A 78 -3.64 -18.63 2.37
CA HIS A 78 -4.41 -18.63 1.13
C HIS A 78 -5.83 -19.21 1.31
N GLN A 79 -5.98 -20.29 2.07
CA GLN A 79 -7.30 -20.91 2.28
C GLN A 79 -8.20 -20.10 3.23
N SER A 80 -7.61 -19.32 4.14
CA SER A 80 -8.34 -18.57 5.17
C SER A 80 -8.72 -17.15 4.74
N THR A 81 -7.89 -16.50 3.93
CA THR A 81 -8.10 -15.12 3.44
C THR A 81 -9.48 -14.89 2.83
N PRO A 82 -10.01 -15.74 1.92
CA PRO A 82 -11.34 -15.51 1.34
C PRO A 82 -12.47 -15.50 2.37
N THR A 83 -12.34 -16.28 3.45
CA THR A 83 -13.35 -16.30 4.52
C THR A 83 -13.36 -14.97 5.28
N VAL A 84 -12.18 -14.42 5.58
CA VAL A 84 -12.08 -13.11 6.25
C VAL A 84 -12.57 -11.99 5.34
N ALA A 85 -12.25 -12.05 4.04
CA ALA A 85 -12.72 -11.10 3.05
C ALA A 85 -14.25 -11.13 2.93
N ASP A 86 -14.86 -12.32 2.94
CA ASP A 86 -16.32 -12.50 2.90
C ASP A 86 -17.01 -11.92 4.14
N LEU A 87 -16.44 -12.13 5.33
CA LEU A 87 -16.95 -11.54 6.57
C LEU A 87 -16.94 -10.01 6.52
N ASN A 88 -15.85 -9.42 6.02
CA ASN A 88 -15.74 -7.97 5.88
C ASN A 88 -16.73 -7.45 4.83
N HIS A 89 -16.80 -8.08 3.66
CA HIS A 89 -17.71 -7.70 2.57
C HIS A 89 -19.17 -7.66 3.02
N HIS A 90 -19.57 -8.61 3.88
CA HIS A 90 -20.93 -8.70 4.43
C HIS A 90 -21.13 -7.94 5.76
N GLY A 91 -20.17 -7.10 6.17
CA GLY A 91 -20.26 -6.30 7.40
C GLY A 91 -20.38 -7.14 8.68
N LYS A 92 -19.87 -8.38 8.68
CA LYS A 92 -19.95 -9.31 9.82
C LYS A 92 -18.88 -9.05 10.86
N ILE A 93 -17.83 -8.32 10.52
CA ILE A 93 -16.70 -8.00 11.40
C ILE A 93 -16.37 -6.51 11.28
N HIS A 94 -15.83 -5.94 12.35
CA HIS A 94 -15.53 -4.51 12.51
C HIS A 94 -14.09 -4.29 13.01
N SER A 95 -13.45 -5.34 13.51
CA SER A 95 -12.01 -5.39 13.72
C SER A 95 -11.52 -6.84 13.64
N ILE A 96 -10.22 -7.00 13.45
CA ILE A 96 -9.53 -8.28 13.54
C ILE A 96 -8.41 -8.18 14.57
N LEU A 97 -8.32 -9.20 15.42
CA LEU A 97 -7.34 -9.30 16.49
C LEU A 97 -6.67 -10.66 16.42
N ALA A 98 -5.34 -10.70 16.55
CA ALA A 98 -4.59 -11.95 16.57
C ALA A 98 -3.44 -11.92 17.56
N ILE A 99 -3.00 -13.11 18.00
CA ILE A 99 -1.85 -13.30 18.88
C ILE A 99 -0.91 -14.35 18.28
N GLY A 100 0.41 -14.18 18.42
CA GLY A 100 1.33 -15.14 17.84
C GLY A 100 2.81 -14.90 18.12
N GLY A 101 3.58 -15.96 17.94
CA GLY A 101 5.01 -15.83 17.64
C GLY A 101 5.21 -15.63 16.13
N SER A 102 6.46 -15.67 15.65
CA SER A 102 6.80 -15.42 14.24
C SER A 102 5.87 -16.09 13.21
N CYS A 103 5.55 -17.38 13.35
CA CYS A 103 4.66 -18.07 12.41
C CYS A 103 3.21 -17.56 12.45
N GLY A 104 2.64 -17.42 13.65
CA GLY A 104 1.28 -16.91 13.83
C GLY A 104 1.14 -15.46 13.37
N THR A 105 2.14 -14.63 13.65
CA THR A 105 2.23 -13.26 13.14
C THR A 105 2.26 -13.23 11.62
N THR A 106 3.05 -14.11 10.98
CA THR A 106 3.12 -14.19 9.52
C THR A 106 1.76 -14.54 8.91
N ILE A 107 1.08 -15.57 9.43
CA ILE A 107 -0.24 -15.99 8.96
C ILE A 107 -1.28 -14.88 9.16
N ALA A 108 -1.40 -14.38 10.39
CA ALA A 108 -2.43 -13.42 10.75
C ALA A 108 -2.26 -12.11 9.99
N THR A 109 -1.03 -11.58 9.92
CA THR A 109 -0.79 -10.31 9.22
C THR A 109 -0.96 -10.46 7.71
N ALA A 110 -0.59 -11.60 7.10
CA ALA A 110 -0.89 -11.83 5.68
C ALA A 110 -2.40 -11.85 5.41
N ILE A 111 -3.19 -12.58 6.23
CA ILE A 111 -4.65 -12.55 6.13
C ILE A 111 -5.20 -11.12 6.31
N MET A 112 -4.70 -10.38 7.32
CA MET A 112 -5.10 -8.99 7.56
C MET A 112 -4.81 -8.09 6.35
N ARG A 113 -3.64 -8.22 5.72
CA ARG A 113 -3.26 -7.44 4.54
C ARG A 113 -4.07 -7.85 3.32
N ASP A 114 -4.36 -9.13 3.12
CA ASP A 114 -4.94 -9.59 1.86
C ASP A 114 -6.47 -9.56 1.86
N ALA A 115 -7.10 -9.63 3.04
CA ALA A 115 -8.56 -9.69 3.16
C ALA A 115 -9.24 -8.35 3.49
N LEU A 116 -8.50 -7.39 4.06
CA LEU A 116 -9.08 -6.20 4.68
C LEU A 116 -8.49 -4.91 4.10
N PRO A 117 -9.33 -3.89 3.84
CA PRO A 117 -8.89 -2.63 3.25
C PRO A 117 -8.13 -1.78 4.27
N ILE A 118 -7.35 -0.80 3.77
CA ILE A 118 -6.78 0.26 4.60
C ILE A 118 -7.91 1.02 5.29
N GLY A 119 -7.74 1.28 6.59
CA GLY A 119 -8.75 1.91 7.46
C GLY A 119 -9.56 0.91 8.28
N PHE A 120 -9.62 -0.37 7.88
CA PHE A 120 -10.24 -1.41 8.71
C PHE A 120 -9.38 -1.70 9.95
N PRO A 121 -9.91 -1.74 11.17
CA PRO A 121 -9.12 -2.04 12.37
C PRO A 121 -8.41 -3.40 12.39
N LYS A 122 -7.08 -3.40 12.42
CA LYS A 122 -6.22 -4.60 12.48
C LYS A 122 -5.23 -4.49 13.65
N LEU A 123 -5.28 -5.42 14.60
CA LEU A 123 -4.35 -5.46 15.74
C LEU A 123 -3.69 -6.84 15.87
N MET A 124 -2.36 -6.85 15.96
CA MET A 124 -1.56 -8.06 16.09
C MET A 124 -0.68 -7.99 17.34
N VAL A 125 -0.91 -8.88 18.32
CA VAL A 125 -0.01 -9.07 19.47
C VAL A 125 1.07 -10.08 19.10
N SER A 126 2.31 -9.63 18.96
CA SER A 126 3.40 -10.41 18.37
C SER A 126 4.65 -10.40 19.25
N THR A 127 5.31 -11.56 19.35
CA THR A 127 6.67 -11.66 19.91
C THR A 127 7.73 -10.98 19.03
N MET A 128 7.38 -10.66 17.78
CA MET A 128 8.26 -10.04 16.80
C MET A 128 8.09 -8.51 16.70
N ALA A 129 7.18 -7.91 17.48
CA ALA A 129 6.86 -6.48 17.32
C ALA A 129 8.00 -5.53 17.74
N SER A 130 8.93 -5.99 18.59
CA SER A 130 10.12 -5.23 19.00
C SER A 130 11.34 -5.56 18.11
N GLY A 131 11.16 -5.51 16.79
CA GLY A 131 12.17 -5.82 15.77
C GLY A 131 11.81 -5.21 14.41
N ASP A 132 12.36 -5.75 13.32
CA ASP A 132 11.91 -5.37 11.98
C ASP A 132 10.50 -5.93 11.72
N VAL A 133 9.53 -5.01 11.65
CA VAL A 133 8.12 -5.33 11.39
C VAL A 133 7.68 -4.98 9.97
N GLY A 134 8.58 -4.43 9.14
CA GLY A 134 8.29 -4.06 7.74
C GLY A 134 7.64 -5.18 6.94
N PRO A 135 8.14 -6.44 7.01
CA PRO A 135 7.52 -7.56 6.30
C PRO A 135 6.11 -7.94 6.77
N TYR A 136 5.73 -7.59 8.01
CA TYR A 136 4.41 -7.89 8.57
C TYR A 136 3.39 -6.77 8.29
N ILE A 137 3.81 -5.51 8.30
CA ILE A 137 2.90 -4.37 8.08
C ILE A 137 2.78 -4.07 6.58
N GLN A 138 3.90 -4.12 5.86
CA GLN A 138 4.02 -3.68 4.47
C GLN A 138 3.42 -2.28 4.30
N GLU A 139 2.66 -2.01 3.25
CA GLU A 139 1.99 -0.73 2.99
C GLU A 139 0.61 -0.59 3.66
N THR A 140 0.34 -1.34 4.74
CA THR A 140 -0.97 -1.32 5.43
C THR A 140 -0.90 -0.65 6.81
N ASP A 141 -2.05 -0.54 7.46
CA ASP A 141 -2.30 0.10 8.76
C ASP A 141 -2.42 -0.91 9.92
N ILE A 142 -1.73 -2.06 9.82
CA ILE A 142 -1.70 -3.06 10.90
C ILE A 142 -1.01 -2.48 12.14
N THR A 143 -1.73 -2.48 13.27
CA THR A 143 -1.16 -2.10 14.57
C THR A 143 -0.47 -3.30 15.21
N MET A 144 0.82 -3.15 15.54
CA MET A 144 1.61 -4.18 16.20
C MET A 144 1.74 -3.89 17.70
N MET A 145 1.40 -4.86 18.55
CA MET A 145 1.59 -4.81 20.00
C MET A 145 2.63 -5.85 20.43
N TYR A 146 3.68 -5.43 21.13
CA TYR A 146 4.70 -6.37 21.60
C TYR A 146 4.19 -7.20 22.77
N SER A 147 4.32 -8.53 22.68
CA SER A 147 3.89 -9.45 23.73
C SER A 147 4.80 -9.45 24.97
N VAL A 148 5.97 -8.81 24.90
CA VAL A 148 7.04 -8.72 25.92
C VAL A 148 7.69 -10.06 26.26
N VAL A 149 6.88 -11.06 26.54
CA VAL A 149 7.25 -12.45 26.77
C VAL A 149 6.74 -13.31 25.61
N ASP A 150 7.24 -14.54 25.51
CA ASP A 150 6.71 -15.50 24.54
C ASP A 150 5.21 -15.75 24.80
N VAL A 151 4.45 -16.00 23.73
CA VAL A 151 3.03 -16.38 23.80
C VAL A 151 3.01 -17.90 23.96
N ALA A 152 3.30 -18.37 25.17
CA ALA A 152 3.39 -19.78 25.51
C ALA A 152 2.79 -20.03 26.90
N GLY A 153 1.47 -20.26 26.92
CA GLY A 153 0.66 -20.30 28.13
C GLY A 153 0.40 -18.93 28.73
N THR A 154 -0.48 -18.88 29.72
CA THR A 154 -0.85 -17.63 30.42
C THR A 154 0.09 -17.35 31.59
N ASN A 155 0.54 -16.10 31.71
CA ASN A 155 1.27 -15.61 32.89
C ASN A 155 0.83 -14.17 33.21
N SER A 156 1.16 -13.66 34.39
CA SER A 156 0.68 -12.34 34.84
C SER A 156 1.06 -11.19 33.90
N ILE A 157 2.25 -11.24 33.29
CA ILE A 157 2.73 -10.22 32.35
C ILE A 157 1.95 -10.32 31.04
N LEU A 158 1.91 -11.49 30.42
CA LEU A 158 1.19 -11.71 29.17
C LEU A 158 -0.30 -11.39 29.33
N ASN A 159 -0.91 -11.76 30.45
CA ASN A 159 -2.32 -11.50 30.73
C ASN A 159 -2.65 -10.00 30.82
N ILE A 160 -1.74 -9.16 31.33
CA ILE A 160 -1.88 -7.70 31.29
C ILE A 160 -1.84 -7.19 29.85
N ILE A 161 -0.91 -7.71 29.05
CA ILE A 161 -0.74 -7.30 27.65
C ILE A 161 -1.94 -7.72 26.81
N LEU A 162 -2.41 -8.95 26.96
CA LEU A 162 -3.62 -9.43 26.28
C LEU A 162 -4.87 -8.66 26.72
N ARG A 163 -4.95 -8.23 27.98
CA ARG A 163 -6.03 -7.35 28.45
C ARG A 163 -5.97 -5.96 27.77
N ASN A 164 -4.77 -5.39 27.62
CA ASN A 164 -4.59 -4.13 26.89
C ASN A 164 -4.95 -4.30 25.40
N ALA A 165 -4.56 -5.41 24.78
CA ALA A 165 -4.94 -5.75 23.41
C ALA A 165 -6.46 -5.87 23.25
N ALA A 166 -7.14 -6.51 24.21
CA ALA A 166 -8.60 -6.61 24.22
C ALA A 166 -9.28 -5.23 24.27
N ALA A 167 -8.79 -4.35 25.15
CA ALA A 167 -9.32 -2.99 25.28
C ALA A 167 -9.08 -2.16 24.01
N ALA A 168 -7.88 -2.24 23.43
CA ALA A 168 -7.55 -1.56 22.18
C ALA A 168 -8.43 -2.07 21.01
N GLY A 169 -8.51 -3.39 20.82
CA GLY A 169 -9.34 -4.00 19.77
C GLY A 169 -10.83 -3.67 19.92
N THR A 170 -11.32 -3.59 21.17
CA THR A 170 -12.68 -3.14 21.51
C THR A 170 -12.92 -1.69 21.09
N GLY A 171 -12.02 -0.78 21.46
CA GLY A 171 -12.12 0.64 21.10
C GLY A 171 -12.12 0.85 19.59
N MET A 172 -11.22 0.17 18.87
CA MET A 172 -11.17 0.28 17.41
C MET A 172 -12.44 -0.28 16.76
N ALA A 173 -12.97 -1.42 17.23
CA ALA A 173 -14.18 -2.02 16.70
C ALA A 173 -15.41 -1.12 16.88
N ILE A 174 -15.58 -0.52 18.06
CA ILE A 174 -16.67 0.41 18.36
C ILE A 174 -16.55 1.63 17.45
N SER A 175 -15.39 2.29 17.43
CA SER A 175 -15.16 3.49 16.62
C SER A 175 -15.43 3.26 15.13
N TYR A 176 -15.00 2.11 14.59
CA TYR A 176 -15.23 1.78 13.19
C TYR A 176 -16.70 1.45 12.90
N CYS A 177 -17.37 0.73 13.79
CA CYS A 177 -18.80 0.49 13.68
C CYS A 177 -19.60 1.81 13.70
N ASP A 178 -19.26 2.73 14.60
CA ASP A 178 -19.91 4.03 14.71
C ASP A 178 -19.71 4.84 13.42
N TYR A 179 -18.49 4.87 12.88
CA TYR A 179 -18.17 5.47 11.58
C TYR A 179 -19.09 4.94 10.46
N LEU A 180 -19.17 3.61 10.28
CA LEU A 180 -20.03 2.99 9.27
C LEU A 180 -21.52 3.32 9.45
N THR A 181 -22.00 3.38 10.69
CA THR A 181 -23.41 3.73 10.97
C THR A 181 -23.70 5.21 10.72
N SER A 182 -22.75 6.10 11.02
CA SER A 182 -22.88 7.54 10.78
C SER A 182 -22.99 7.87 9.29
N GLU A 183 -22.24 7.17 8.43
CA GLU A 183 -22.37 7.30 6.97
C GLU A 183 -23.72 6.78 6.46
N THR A 184 -24.23 5.70 7.06
CA THR A 184 -25.51 5.08 6.65
C THR A 184 -26.74 5.91 7.06
N THR A 185 -26.67 6.62 8.21
CA THR A 185 -27.81 7.37 8.77
C THR A 185 -28.19 8.62 7.97
N ILE A 186 -27.30 9.09 7.09
CA ILE A 186 -27.56 10.24 6.19
C ILE A 186 -28.68 9.93 5.17
N VAL A 187 -29.03 8.66 4.94
CA VAL A 187 -29.92 8.26 3.83
C VAL A 187 -31.40 8.10 4.22
N THR A 188 -31.79 8.04 5.50
CA THR A 188 -33.13 7.49 5.85
C THR A 188 -34.16 8.39 6.53
N ASN A 189 -33.86 9.61 7.00
CA ASN A 189 -34.86 10.42 7.71
C ASN A 189 -35.16 11.77 7.04
N GLY A 190 -36.31 11.82 6.37
CA GLY A 190 -36.88 13.04 5.81
C GLY A 190 -36.98 14.14 6.87
N HIS A 191 -36.24 15.22 6.62
CA HIS A 191 -36.17 16.48 7.39
C HIS A 191 -35.39 16.42 8.70
N THR A 192 -34.11 16.80 8.67
CA THR A 192 -33.62 18.04 9.33
C THR A 192 -32.15 18.31 9.00
N LYS A 193 -31.90 19.52 8.46
CA LYS A 193 -30.61 20.20 8.23
C LYS A 193 -29.53 19.39 7.50
N THR A 194 -29.60 19.49 6.18
CA THR A 194 -28.48 19.29 5.25
C THR A 194 -27.24 20.02 5.76
N ASN A 195 -26.24 19.30 6.26
CA ASN A 195 -24.89 19.67 5.84
C ASN A 195 -24.89 19.39 4.34
N SER A 196 -24.86 20.49 3.59
CA SER A 196 -24.80 20.57 2.14
C SER A 196 -24.00 19.42 1.52
N GLU A 197 -24.53 18.81 0.46
CA GLU A 197 -23.75 18.52 -0.75
C GLU A 197 -22.26 18.20 -0.53
N ASP A 198 -21.90 17.17 0.25
CA ASP A 198 -20.59 16.55 0.07
C ASP A 198 -20.67 15.78 -1.26
N GLU A 199 -20.64 16.52 -2.38
CA GLU A 199 -20.33 15.96 -3.68
C GLU A 199 -19.11 15.06 -3.49
N LYS A 200 -19.21 13.82 -3.98
CA LYS A 200 -18.13 12.83 -3.85
C LYS A 200 -16.85 13.45 -4.39
N LYS A 201 -15.95 13.87 -3.49
CA LYS A 201 -14.70 14.51 -3.87
C LYS A 201 -13.86 13.52 -4.65
N THR A 202 -13.29 14.00 -5.75
CA THR A 202 -12.35 13.23 -6.56
C THR A 202 -11.05 13.07 -5.77
N LYS A 203 -10.68 11.83 -5.44
CA LYS A 203 -9.47 11.54 -4.68
C LYS A 203 -8.30 11.35 -5.63
N ILE A 204 -7.32 12.24 -5.58
CA ILE A 204 -6.21 12.28 -6.54
C ILE A 204 -4.90 11.96 -5.81
N GLY A 205 -4.21 10.90 -6.26
CA GLY A 205 -2.88 10.55 -5.77
C GLY A 205 -1.78 11.27 -6.55
N ILE A 206 -0.77 11.79 -5.85
CA ILE A 206 0.42 12.40 -6.48
C ILE A 206 1.69 11.84 -5.84
N THR A 207 2.56 11.24 -6.64
CA THR A 207 3.89 10.81 -6.14
C THR A 207 4.86 11.98 -6.08
N MET A 208 5.74 11.98 -5.08
CA MET A 208 6.65 13.07 -4.79
C MET A 208 7.99 12.55 -4.29
N PHE A 209 9.06 13.27 -4.61
CA PHE A 209 10.34 13.18 -3.91
C PHE A 209 10.88 14.58 -3.63
N GLY A 210 11.85 14.72 -2.71
CA GLY A 210 12.42 16.01 -2.33
C GLY A 210 12.76 16.88 -3.55
N VAL A 211 13.45 16.29 -4.53
CA VAL A 211 13.88 16.89 -5.81
C VAL A 211 12.77 17.19 -6.84
N THR A 212 11.50 16.88 -6.51
CA THR A 212 10.30 17.15 -7.33
C THR A 212 9.20 17.89 -6.55
N THR A 213 9.47 18.25 -5.28
CA THR A 213 8.53 18.94 -4.40
C THR A 213 7.94 20.23 -4.98
N PRO A 214 8.74 21.11 -5.65
CA PRO A 214 8.20 22.31 -6.27
C PRO A 214 7.06 22.02 -7.26
N ALA A 215 7.26 21.06 -8.17
CA ALA A 215 6.25 20.65 -9.13
C ALA A 215 5.01 20.07 -8.47
N VAL A 216 5.17 19.16 -7.49
CA VAL A 216 4.04 18.56 -6.76
C VAL A 216 3.22 19.62 -6.04
N THR A 217 3.88 20.61 -5.42
CA THR A 217 3.21 21.71 -4.74
C THR A 217 2.41 22.57 -5.72
N GLN A 218 2.97 22.84 -6.90
CA GLN A 218 2.30 23.60 -7.95
C GLN A 218 1.11 22.82 -8.54
N ILE A 219 1.27 21.53 -8.85
CA ILE A 219 0.19 20.66 -9.35
C ILE A 219 -0.95 20.59 -8.34
N ARG A 220 -0.65 20.36 -7.05
CA ARG A 220 -1.66 20.35 -5.98
C ARG A 220 -2.46 21.67 -5.97
N SER A 221 -1.75 22.79 -5.91
CA SER A 221 -2.38 24.12 -5.86
C SER A 221 -3.22 24.40 -7.10
N HIS A 222 -2.74 23.96 -8.28
CA HIS A 222 -3.45 24.06 -9.54
C HIS A 222 -4.75 23.25 -9.52
N LEU A 223 -4.70 21.98 -9.10
CA LEU A 223 -5.88 21.11 -9.03
C LEU A 223 -6.90 21.63 -8.00
N GLU A 224 -6.45 22.03 -6.81
CA GLU A 224 -7.32 22.58 -5.75
C GLU A 224 -8.02 23.88 -6.18
N SER A 225 -7.33 24.73 -6.96
CA SER A 225 -7.95 25.97 -7.48
C SER A 225 -9.00 25.73 -8.57
N HIS A 226 -8.87 24.65 -9.35
CA HIS A 226 -9.80 24.30 -10.43
C HIS A 226 -10.93 23.37 -9.98
N LEU A 227 -10.74 22.64 -8.88
CA LEU A 227 -11.73 21.75 -8.26
C LEU A 227 -11.97 22.15 -6.78
N PRO A 228 -12.39 23.40 -6.50
CA PRO A 228 -12.53 23.89 -5.14
C PRO A 228 -13.59 23.08 -4.39
N ASN A 229 -13.19 22.46 -3.27
CA ASN A 229 -14.00 21.53 -2.47
C ASN A 229 -14.49 20.28 -3.23
N GLN A 230 -14.02 20.03 -4.46
CA GLN A 230 -14.42 18.89 -5.29
C GLN A 230 -13.30 17.85 -5.45
N CYS A 231 -12.10 18.11 -4.92
CA CYS A 231 -11.02 17.13 -4.89
C CYS A 231 -10.35 17.02 -3.51
N GLU A 232 -9.73 15.86 -3.28
CA GLU A 232 -8.81 15.61 -2.17
C GLU A 232 -7.48 15.11 -2.72
N ILE A 233 -6.38 15.70 -2.29
CA ILE A 233 -5.04 15.41 -2.83
C ILE A 233 -4.25 14.59 -1.81
N TYR A 234 -3.77 13.42 -2.24
CA TYR A 234 -2.99 12.48 -1.46
C TYR A 234 -1.56 12.45 -2.00
N VAL A 235 -0.59 12.96 -1.25
CA VAL A 235 0.81 13.00 -1.68
C VAL A 235 1.56 11.79 -1.12
N PHE A 236 2.19 11.01 -2.01
CA PHE A 236 2.94 9.81 -1.66
C PHE A 236 4.44 10.04 -1.87
N HIS A 237 5.23 9.89 -0.81
CA HIS A 237 6.68 9.97 -0.92
C HIS A 237 7.21 8.71 -1.63
N ALA A 238 7.92 8.88 -2.74
CA ALA A 238 8.40 7.81 -3.62
C ALA A 238 9.60 7.04 -3.02
N THR A 239 9.40 6.45 -1.84
CA THR A 239 10.40 5.71 -1.05
C THR A 239 10.18 4.19 -1.10
N GLY A 240 9.51 3.70 -2.14
CA GLY A 240 9.08 2.32 -2.30
C GLY A 240 7.76 2.05 -1.59
N SER A 241 7.68 2.37 -0.31
CA SER A 241 6.44 2.24 0.48
C SER A 241 5.33 3.17 -0.01
N GLY A 242 5.65 4.39 -0.43
CA GLY A 242 4.63 5.34 -0.92
C GLY A 242 4.00 4.90 -2.23
N GLY A 243 4.79 4.44 -3.20
CA GLY A 243 4.27 3.84 -4.42
C GLY A 243 3.40 2.62 -4.16
N LYS A 244 3.85 1.70 -3.29
CA LYS A 244 3.04 0.53 -2.88
C LYS A 244 1.71 0.93 -2.24
N ALA A 245 1.73 1.91 -1.34
CA ALA A 245 0.52 2.43 -0.70
C ALA A 245 -0.44 3.03 -1.73
N MET A 246 0.07 3.85 -2.66
CA MET A 246 -0.74 4.43 -3.74
C MET A 246 -1.36 3.33 -4.63
N GLU A 247 -0.55 2.39 -5.11
CA GLU A 247 -0.96 1.23 -5.90
C GLU A 247 -2.06 0.40 -5.20
N ARG A 248 -1.93 0.23 -3.88
CA ARG A 248 -2.91 -0.46 -3.07
C ARG A 248 -4.21 0.32 -2.95
N LEU A 249 -4.16 1.61 -2.64
CA LEU A 249 -5.34 2.48 -2.56
C LEU A 249 -6.09 2.56 -3.90
N ILE A 250 -5.38 2.49 -5.04
CA ILE A 250 -6.01 2.38 -6.35
C ILE A 250 -6.81 1.07 -6.48
N ARG A 251 -6.22 -0.07 -6.09
CA ARG A 251 -6.89 -1.39 -6.15
C ARG A 251 -8.07 -1.48 -5.19
N GLU A 252 -7.96 -0.85 -4.04
CA GLU A 252 -9.03 -0.72 -3.04
C GLU A 252 -10.08 0.35 -3.42
N GLN A 253 -9.97 0.97 -4.59
CA GLN A 253 -10.90 1.97 -5.10
C GLN A 253 -11.02 3.25 -4.25
N GLN A 254 -9.96 3.57 -3.50
CA GLN A 254 -9.88 4.76 -2.65
C GLN A 254 -9.27 5.98 -3.35
N LEU A 255 -8.69 5.82 -4.54
CA LEU A 255 -8.21 6.91 -5.40
C LEU A 255 -8.93 6.86 -6.74
N ASP A 256 -9.34 8.02 -7.27
CA ASP A 256 -10.09 8.13 -8.53
C ASP A 256 -9.21 8.52 -9.71
N ALA A 257 -8.06 9.15 -9.45
CA ALA A 257 -7.14 9.62 -10.49
C ALA A 257 -5.71 9.78 -9.94
N ILE A 258 -4.69 9.74 -10.82
CA ILE A 258 -3.29 9.70 -10.43
C ILE A 258 -2.45 10.68 -11.25
N VAL A 259 -1.60 11.44 -10.56
CA VAL A 259 -0.42 12.11 -11.13
C VAL A 259 0.83 11.40 -10.62
N ASP A 260 1.31 10.47 -11.42
CA ASP A 260 2.52 9.71 -11.15
C ASP A 260 3.75 10.51 -11.63
N LEU A 261 3.99 11.64 -10.97
CA LEU A 261 5.03 12.59 -11.35
C LEU A 261 6.44 12.01 -11.14
N THR A 262 6.62 11.23 -10.09
CA THR A 262 7.92 10.83 -9.54
C THR A 262 8.00 9.31 -9.49
N THR A 263 8.60 8.74 -10.52
CA THR A 263 8.66 7.28 -10.77
C THR A 263 10.03 6.68 -10.39
N SER A 264 10.81 7.39 -9.56
CA SER A 264 12.15 6.99 -9.07
C SER A 264 12.21 5.58 -8.47
N GLU A 265 11.13 5.09 -7.86
CA GLU A 265 11.06 3.74 -7.29
C GLU A 265 11.30 2.61 -8.32
N ILE A 266 11.05 2.89 -9.61
CA ILE A 266 11.34 1.98 -10.72
C ILE A 266 12.85 1.86 -10.94
N VAL A 267 13.58 2.97 -10.78
CA VAL A 267 15.04 2.99 -10.87
C VAL A 267 15.64 2.07 -9.81
N ASP A 268 15.19 2.22 -8.57
CA ASP A 268 15.65 1.41 -7.45
C ASP A 268 15.32 -0.08 -7.65
N GLU A 269 14.14 -0.43 -8.16
CA GLU A 269 13.80 -1.82 -8.51
C GLU A 269 14.76 -2.42 -9.54
N LEU A 270 15.09 -1.67 -10.59
CA LEU A 270 15.91 -2.16 -11.71
C LEU A 270 17.41 -2.16 -11.41
N ALA A 271 17.88 -1.21 -10.61
CA ALA A 271 19.27 -1.00 -10.27
C ALA A 271 19.66 -1.56 -8.89
N GLY A 272 18.71 -2.13 -8.14
CA GLY A 272 18.93 -2.71 -6.81
C GLY A 272 19.14 -1.67 -5.72
N GLY A 273 18.48 -0.51 -5.85
CA GLY A 273 18.38 0.49 -4.80
C GLY A 273 17.45 0.07 -3.66
N VAL A 274 17.42 0.86 -2.59
CA VAL A 274 16.74 0.51 -1.33
C VAL A 274 15.28 0.98 -1.25
N LEU A 275 14.84 1.84 -2.17
CA LEU A 275 13.52 2.46 -2.21
C LEU A 275 12.63 1.88 -3.32
N SER A 276 12.72 0.57 -3.56
CA SER A 276 11.91 -0.11 -4.57
C SER A 276 10.43 -0.25 -4.16
N ALA A 277 9.53 0.09 -5.09
CA ALA A 277 8.10 -0.20 -5.00
C ALA A 277 7.73 -1.60 -5.55
N GLY A 278 8.71 -2.36 -6.00
CA GLY A 278 8.56 -3.71 -6.53
C GLY A 278 8.14 -3.78 -8.00
N PRO A 279 8.08 -4.99 -8.57
CA PRO A 279 7.90 -5.19 -10.01
C PRO A 279 6.49 -4.84 -10.50
N GLY A 280 5.51 -4.68 -9.61
CA GLY A 280 4.13 -4.32 -9.94
C GLY A 280 3.88 -2.81 -10.08
N ARG A 281 4.91 -1.97 -9.95
CA ARG A 281 4.77 -0.51 -10.04
C ARG A 281 4.18 -0.09 -11.41
N LEU A 282 3.27 0.87 -11.39
CA LEU A 282 2.42 1.39 -12.48
C LEU A 282 1.29 0.46 -12.96
N GLU A 283 1.10 -0.71 -12.35
CA GLU A 283 0.06 -1.65 -12.80
C GLU A 283 -1.35 -1.27 -12.34
N ALA A 284 -1.56 -0.81 -11.10
CA ALA A 284 -2.91 -0.66 -10.57
C ALA A 284 -3.76 0.34 -11.35
N ALA A 285 -3.19 1.53 -11.66
CA ALA A 285 -3.91 2.55 -12.42
C ALA A 285 -4.20 2.09 -13.85
N ALA A 286 -3.20 1.46 -14.49
CA ALA A 286 -3.31 0.91 -15.84
C ALA A 286 -4.38 -0.20 -15.93
N GLU A 287 -4.38 -1.15 -14.98
CA GLU A 287 -5.35 -2.25 -14.91
C GLU A 287 -6.78 -1.74 -14.64
N ARG A 288 -6.91 -0.74 -13.75
CA ARG A 288 -8.22 -0.17 -13.40
C ARG A 288 -8.77 0.74 -14.50
N GLY A 289 -7.89 1.39 -15.25
CA GLY A 289 -8.24 2.37 -16.29
C GLY A 289 -8.58 3.76 -15.74
N ILE A 290 -8.19 4.10 -14.52
CA ILE A 290 -8.45 5.45 -14.00
C ILE A 290 -7.58 6.51 -14.70
N PRO A 291 -8.02 7.78 -14.76
CA PRO A 291 -7.20 8.88 -15.27
C PRO A 291 -5.81 8.90 -14.65
N GLN A 292 -4.79 8.89 -15.51
CA GLN A 292 -3.40 8.84 -15.08
C GLN A 292 -2.52 9.76 -15.95
N VAL A 293 -1.83 10.69 -15.30
CA VAL A 293 -0.69 11.40 -15.90
C VAL A 293 0.58 10.81 -15.32
N VAL A 294 1.50 10.36 -16.17
CA VAL A 294 2.79 9.77 -15.78
C VAL A 294 3.92 10.67 -16.23
N SER A 295 4.91 10.89 -15.36
CA SER A 295 6.17 11.53 -15.70
C SER A 295 7.34 10.68 -15.20
N VAL A 296 8.56 11.17 -15.42
CA VAL A 296 9.81 10.49 -15.10
C VAL A 296 10.61 11.22 -14.03
N GLY A 297 9.93 11.94 -13.14
CA GLY A 297 10.55 12.69 -12.06
C GLY A 297 11.47 11.81 -11.21
N ALA A 298 12.67 12.31 -10.95
CA ALA A 298 13.72 11.65 -10.19
C ALA A 298 14.18 10.28 -10.75
N CYS A 299 14.04 10.02 -12.05
CA CYS A 299 14.62 8.84 -12.69
C CYS A 299 16.14 8.94 -12.93
N ASP A 300 16.74 10.07 -12.58
CA ASP A 300 18.18 10.33 -12.60
C ASP A 300 18.92 9.71 -11.40
N MET A 301 18.24 9.07 -10.45
CA MET A 301 18.85 8.67 -9.18
C MET A 301 18.49 7.26 -8.70
N ILE A 302 19.52 6.53 -8.29
CA ILE A 302 19.43 5.25 -7.56
C ILE A 302 19.73 5.55 -6.09
N ASN A 303 18.87 5.10 -5.18
CA ASN A 303 19.02 5.39 -3.75
C ASN A 303 19.65 4.20 -3.02
N PHE A 304 20.67 4.50 -2.21
CA PHE A 304 21.32 3.56 -1.30
C PHE A 304 21.35 4.10 0.12
N GLY A 305 21.80 3.26 1.06
CA GLY A 305 22.06 3.65 2.43
C GLY A 305 23.33 4.50 2.55
N THR A 306 24.14 4.21 3.56
CA THR A 306 25.44 4.87 3.73
C THR A 306 26.35 4.56 2.54
N LYS A 307 27.35 5.41 2.29
CA LYS A 307 28.28 5.27 1.16
C LYS A 307 28.93 3.89 1.06
N ASP A 308 29.28 3.30 2.20
CA ASP A 308 29.92 1.98 2.28
C ASP A 308 28.97 0.81 1.91
N THR A 309 27.66 1.07 1.83
CA THR A 309 26.66 0.09 1.39
C THR A 309 26.46 0.08 -0.12
N ILE A 310 27.07 1.00 -0.86
CA ILE A 310 26.96 1.05 -2.33
C ILE A 310 27.63 -0.20 -2.92
N PRO A 311 26.91 -0.98 -3.76
CA PRO A 311 27.50 -2.14 -4.43
C PRO A 311 28.70 -1.77 -5.31
N GLU A 312 29.74 -2.60 -5.32
CA GLU A 312 31.00 -2.37 -6.05
C GLU A 312 30.80 -2.07 -7.55
N ARG A 313 29.72 -2.57 -8.15
CA ARG A 313 29.37 -2.28 -9.56
C ARG A 313 29.11 -0.80 -9.86
N PHE A 314 28.83 0.03 -8.84
CA PHE A 314 28.62 1.47 -8.97
C PHE A 314 29.89 2.29 -8.65
N LYS A 315 31.02 1.64 -8.47
CA LYS A 315 32.29 2.33 -8.22
C LYS A 315 32.67 3.22 -9.40
N GLY A 316 33.11 4.45 -9.09
CA GLY A 316 33.47 5.45 -10.10
C GLY A 316 32.29 6.16 -10.75
N ARG A 317 31.04 5.82 -10.39
CA ARG A 317 29.85 6.56 -10.81
C ARG A 317 29.79 7.94 -10.12
N ARG A 318 28.95 8.83 -10.63
CA ARG A 318 28.62 10.11 -9.96
C ARG A 318 27.79 9.82 -8.72
N ILE A 319 28.36 10.10 -7.55
CA ILE A 319 27.78 9.81 -6.23
C ILE A 319 27.53 11.13 -5.50
N TYR A 320 26.38 11.23 -4.84
CA TYR A 320 26.03 12.33 -3.97
C TYR A 320 25.61 11.82 -2.60
N GLU A 321 26.35 12.18 -1.55
CA GLU A 321 25.99 11.88 -0.16
C GLU A 321 24.93 12.88 0.30
N HIS A 322 23.66 12.49 0.19
CA HIS A 322 22.54 13.37 0.50
C HIS A 322 22.47 13.70 2.00
N ASN A 323 22.67 12.68 2.84
CA ASN A 323 22.78 12.82 4.29
C ASN A 323 23.58 11.63 4.86
N PRO A 324 23.84 11.58 6.19
CA PRO A 324 24.65 10.50 6.78
C PRO A 324 24.11 9.07 6.60
N THR A 325 22.85 8.90 6.21
CA THR A 325 22.21 7.58 6.03
C THR A 325 21.80 7.28 4.59
N VAL A 326 21.87 8.26 3.68
CA VAL A 326 21.39 8.15 2.30
C VAL A 326 22.44 8.65 1.32
N THR A 327 22.78 7.81 0.36
CA THR A 327 23.69 8.12 -0.73
C THR A 327 23.02 7.81 -2.05
N ILE A 328 23.20 8.72 -3.01
CA ILE A 328 22.52 8.69 -4.30
C ILE A 328 23.55 8.48 -5.41
N VAL A 329 23.24 7.60 -6.36
CA VAL A 329 24.06 7.34 -7.56
C VAL A 329 23.30 7.83 -8.79
N ARG A 330 23.92 8.65 -9.64
CA ARG A 330 23.30 9.10 -10.90
C ARG A 330 23.13 7.92 -11.86
N THR A 331 21.93 7.74 -12.40
CA THR A 331 21.66 6.74 -13.45
C THR A 331 22.40 7.03 -14.75
N ASP A 332 22.72 5.98 -15.51
CA ASP A 332 23.33 6.08 -16.85
C ASP A 332 22.31 5.82 -17.97
N GLU A 333 22.73 5.92 -19.24
CA GLU A 333 21.88 5.70 -20.42
C GLU A 333 21.22 4.32 -20.42
N GLU A 334 21.95 3.27 -20.01
CA GLU A 334 21.45 1.89 -20.02
C GLU A 334 20.35 1.70 -18.97
N GLU A 335 20.57 2.23 -17.76
CA GLU A 335 19.57 2.23 -16.70
C GLU A 335 18.33 3.04 -17.11
N ASN A 336 18.51 4.21 -17.74
CA ASN A 336 17.41 5.02 -18.27
C ASN A 336 16.62 4.30 -19.37
N ARG A 337 17.30 3.58 -20.27
CA ARG A 337 16.64 2.72 -21.26
C ARG A 337 15.78 1.65 -20.59
N ARG A 338 16.32 0.95 -19.59
CA ARG A 338 15.59 -0.09 -18.84
C ARG A 338 14.39 0.47 -18.08
N VAL A 339 14.50 1.67 -17.51
CA VAL A 339 13.38 2.39 -16.87
C VAL A 339 12.29 2.70 -17.89
N GLY A 340 12.66 3.24 -19.06
CA GLY A 340 11.74 3.49 -20.15
C GLY A 340 11.02 2.22 -20.61
N GLU A 341 11.76 1.13 -20.84
CA GLU A 341 11.21 -0.18 -21.21
C GLU A 341 10.25 -0.74 -20.14
N PHE A 342 10.58 -0.58 -18.85
CA PHE A 342 9.70 -0.98 -17.76
C PHE A 342 8.37 -0.22 -17.82
N ILE A 343 8.42 1.12 -17.88
CA ILE A 343 7.20 1.95 -17.92
C ILE A 343 6.36 1.63 -19.16
N VAL A 344 6.99 1.52 -20.34
CA VAL A 344 6.33 1.10 -21.59
C VAL A 344 5.61 -0.23 -21.39
N GLY A 345 6.29 -1.22 -20.81
CA GLY A 345 5.74 -2.55 -20.58
C GLY A 345 4.49 -2.57 -19.69
N LYS A 346 4.38 -1.61 -18.76
CA LYS A 346 3.19 -1.43 -17.91
C LYS A 346 2.08 -0.70 -18.65
N LEU A 347 2.38 0.48 -19.22
CA LEU A 347 1.36 1.35 -19.80
C LEU A 347 0.76 0.76 -21.10
N ARG A 348 1.49 -0.07 -21.85
CA ARG A 348 0.92 -0.82 -23.00
C ARG A 348 -0.18 -1.81 -22.60
N LYS A 349 -0.24 -2.20 -21.32
CA LYS A 349 -1.28 -3.08 -20.78
C LYS A 349 -2.45 -2.30 -20.17
N ALA A 350 -2.45 -0.97 -20.26
CA ALA A 350 -3.53 -0.15 -19.73
C ALA A 350 -4.87 -0.56 -20.35
N LYS A 351 -5.85 -0.78 -19.49
CA LYS A 351 -7.21 -1.16 -19.87
C LYS A 351 -7.86 -0.11 -20.77
N TRP A 352 -7.61 1.17 -20.48
CA TRP A 352 -8.08 2.31 -21.26
C TRP A 352 -6.90 3.26 -21.57
N PRO A 353 -6.14 3.01 -22.64
CA PRO A 353 -4.95 3.81 -22.99
C PRO A 353 -5.24 5.30 -23.17
N GLY A 354 -6.45 5.66 -23.61
CA GLY A 354 -6.88 7.06 -23.75
C GLY A 354 -6.97 7.84 -22.42
N ASN A 355 -7.02 7.13 -21.28
CA ASN A 355 -6.97 7.73 -19.94
C ASN A 355 -5.54 7.92 -19.42
N VAL A 356 -4.52 7.59 -20.21
CA VAL A 356 -3.12 7.69 -19.83
C VAL A 356 -2.40 8.71 -20.70
N VAL A 357 -1.73 9.67 -20.05
CA VAL A 357 -0.84 10.62 -20.72
C VAL A 357 0.53 10.58 -20.07
N VAL A 358 1.57 10.35 -20.86
CA VAL A 358 2.96 10.50 -20.45
C VAL A 358 3.42 11.92 -20.78
N MET A 359 3.99 12.60 -19.79
CA MET A 359 4.54 13.95 -19.94
C MET A 359 6.03 13.95 -19.58
N LEU A 360 6.86 14.40 -20.52
CA LEU A 360 8.32 14.31 -20.43
C LEU A 360 8.93 15.72 -20.32
N PRO A 361 9.56 16.08 -19.18
CA PRO A 361 10.18 17.39 -18.99
C PRO A 361 11.55 17.46 -19.65
N THR A 362 11.66 18.08 -20.83
CA THR A 362 12.89 18.03 -21.63
C THR A 362 14.03 18.90 -21.11
N GLY A 363 13.83 19.64 -20.02
CA GLY A 363 14.86 20.44 -19.37
C GLY A 363 15.53 19.78 -18.17
N GLY A 364 15.12 18.55 -17.83
CA GLY A 364 15.63 17.82 -16.67
C GLY A 364 14.56 17.10 -15.87
N VAL A 365 14.88 15.96 -15.26
CA VAL A 365 13.93 15.12 -14.51
C VAL A 365 13.97 15.33 -12.99
N SER A 366 14.87 16.16 -12.47
CA SER A 366 14.97 16.46 -11.04
C SER A 366 15.63 17.82 -10.77
N MET A 367 15.57 18.33 -9.54
CA MET A 367 16.36 19.51 -9.15
C MET A 367 17.87 19.34 -9.34
N MET A 368 18.39 18.11 -9.33
CA MET A 368 19.82 17.83 -9.50
C MET A 368 20.21 17.64 -10.97
N ASP A 369 19.23 17.33 -11.80
CA ASP A 369 19.37 17.02 -13.22
C ASP A 369 18.90 18.22 -14.07
N VAL A 370 19.56 19.36 -13.90
CA VAL A 370 19.33 20.57 -14.70
C VAL A 370 20.67 21.23 -15.05
N PRO A 371 20.78 21.97 -16.17
CA PRO A 371 22.03 22.57 -16.58
C PRO A 371 22.75 23.34 -15.45
N GLY A 372 23.99 22.93 -15.16
CA GLY A 372 24.81 23.51 -14.09
C GLY A 372 24.82 22.73 -12.77
N ASN A 373 23.94 21.73 -12.59
CA ASN A 373 23.93 20.85 -11.43
C ASN A 373 24.64 19.52 -11.70
N GLY A 374 25.07 18.84 -10.61
CA GLY A 374 25.99 17.71 -10.69
C GLY A 374 25.43 16.42 -11.32
N PHE A 375 24.11 16.28 -11.41
CA PHE A 375 23.46 15.11 -12.01
C PHE A 375 22.96 15.39 -13.43
N TYR A 376 23.09 16.61 -13.95
CA TYR A 376 22.65 16.92 -15.31
C TYR A 376 23.25 15.97 -16.35
N ASP A 377 22.39 15.31 -17.12
CA ASP A 377 22.77 14.42 -18.21
C ASP A 377 21.66 14.31 -19.26
N GLY A 378 21.61 15.31 -20.15
CA GLY A 378 20.59 15.37 -21.20
C GLY A 378 20.63 14.21 -22.20
N ASP A 379 21.78 13.53 -22.35
CA ASP A 379 21.90 12.35 -23.22
C ASP A 379 21.20 11.15 -22.56
N ALA A 380 21.41 10.93 -21.26
CA ALA A 380 20.70 9.89 -20.50
C ALA A 380 19.18 10.13 -20.46
N ASP A 381 18.76 11.39 -20.30
CA ASP A 381 17.34 11.76 -20.30
C ASP A 381 16.71 11.54 -21.67
N GLU A 382 17.41 11.88 -22.76
CA GLU A 382 16.95 11.64 -24.13
C GLU A 382 16.79 10.14 -24.42
N VAL A 383 17.67 9.29 -23.89
CA VAL A 383 17.52 7.83 -23.99
C VAL A 383 16.22 7.38 -23.31
N LEU A 384 15.90 7.89 -22.12
CA LEU A 384 14.64 7.59 -21.44
C LEU A 384 13.43 8.06 -22.27
N PHE A 385 13.43 9.33 -22.70
CA PHE A 385 12.33 9.92 -23.45
C PHE A 385 12.07 9.20 -24.77
N GLY A 386 13.12 9.00 -25.58
CA GLY A 386 13.02 8.33 -26.87
C GLY A 386 12.59 6.87 -26.73
N THR A 387 12.99 6.19 -25.65
CA THR A 387 12.53 4.81 -25.36
C THR A 387 11.04 4.77 -25.09
N MET A 388 10.52 5.71 -24.29
CA MET A 388 9.09 5.79 -23.99
C MET A 388 8.26 6.14 -25.22
N GLU A 389 8.68 7.12 -26.02
CA GLU A 389 7.98 7.53 -27.25
C GLU A 389 7.87 6.38 -28.25
N ARG A 390 9.00 5.74 -28.59
CA ARG A 390 9.01 4.60 -29.52
C ARG A 390 8.24 3.41 -28.95
N GLY A 391 8.39 3.13 -27.66
CA GLY A 391 7.74 2.01 -27.00
C GLY A 391 6.22 2.14 -26.90
N LEU A 392 5.69 3.36 -26.81
CA LEU A 392 4.26 3.63 -26.71
C LEU A 392 3.60 3.95 -28.05
N GLU A 393 4.35 4.01 -29.15
CA GLU A 393 3.79 4.18 -30.49
C GLU A 393 2.74 3.10 -30.79
N GLY A 394 1.59 3.54 -31.31
CA GLY A 394 0.44 2.68 -31.62
C GLY A 394 -0.28 2.07 -30.41
N SER A 395 0.10 2.40 -29.17
CA SER A 395 -0.56 1.87 -27.96
C SER A 395 -1.86 2.59 -27.60
N GLY A 396 -2.09 3.78 -28.16
CA GLY A 396 -3.18 4.67 -27.77
C GLY A 396 -2.88 5.56 -26.55
N VAL A 397 -1.76 5.32 -25.85
CA VAL A 397 -1.26 6.21 -24.80
C VAL A 397 -0.63 7.44 -25.46
N ARG A 398 -1.01 8.65 -25.00
CA ARG A 398 -0.46 9.90 -25.52
C ARG A 398 0.87 10.21 -24.81
N VAL A 399 1.92 10.50 -25.58
CA VAL A 399 3.21 10.96 -25.05
C VAL A 399 3.44 12.41 -25.47
N VAL A 400 3.85 13.26 -24.54
CA VAL A 400 4.04 14.70 -24.76
C VAL A 400 5.39 15.12 -24.20
N ARG A 401 6.23 15.74 -25.04
CA ARG A 401 7.42 16.47 -24.59
C ARG A 401 7.05 17.89 -24.18
N CYS A 402 7.51 18.30 -23.03
CA CYS A 402 7.25 19.62 -22.46
C CYS A 402 8.58 20.33 -22.22
N LYS A 403 8.68 21.57 -22.70
CA LYS A 403 9.87 22.39 -22.48
C LYS A 403 10.01 22.75 -20.99
N GLY A 404 11.24 22.72 -20.49
CA GLY A 404 11.56 23.02 -19.09
C GLY A 404 11.81 21.75 -18.30
N ASP A 405 12.45 21.91 -17.14
CA ASP A 405 12.66 20.80 -16.21
C ASP A 405 11.37 20.43 -15.46
N VAL A 406 11.41 19.31 -14.74
CA VAL A 406 10.25 18.79 -14.01
C VAL A 406 9.66 19.79 -13.02
N ASN A 407 10.47 20.71 -12.47
CA ASN A 407 10.06 21.73 -11.50
C ASN A 407 9.71 23.06 -12.15
N PHE A 408 9.76 23.16 -13.48
CA PHE A 408 9.30 24.32 -14.20
C PHE A 408 7.81 24.52 -13.97
N LYS A 409 7.40 25.75 -13.63
CA LYS A 409 6.03 26.06 -13.22
C LYS A 409 5.01 25.68 -14.29
N GLU A 410 5.31 26.02 -15.54
CA GLU A 410 4.46 25.75 -16.69
C GLU A 410 4.34 24.24 -16.98
N PHE A 411 5.37 23.45 -16.66
CA PHE A 411 5.28 21.99 -16.74
C PHE A 411 4.26 21.45 -15.73
N ALA A 412 4.37 21.88 -14.47
CA ALA A 412 3.48 21.49 -13.39
C ALA A 412 2.02 21.90 -13.67
N GLU A 413 1.79 23.11 -14.19
CA GLU A 413 0.44 23.56 -14.60
C GLU A 413 -0.10 22.71 -15.76
N HIS A 414 0.72 22.39 -16.77
CA HIS A 414 0.31 21.53 -17.89
C HIS A 414 -0.06 20.11 -17.43
N VAL A 415 0.66 19.57 -16.44
CA VAL A 415 0.32 18.28 -15.80
C VAL A 415 -1.05 18.36 -15.13
N GLY A 416 -1.30 19.41 -14.35
CA GLY A 416 -2.60 19.66 -13.73
C GLY A 416 -3.74 19.77 -14.76
N GLU A 417 -3.57 20.61 -15.78
CA GLU A 417 -4.54 20.78 -16.87
C GLU A 417 -4.81 19.47 -17.61
N THR A 418 -3.77 18.68 -17.85
CA THR A 418 -3.92 17.37 -18.52
C THR A 418 -4.80 16.46 -17.69
N LEU A 419 -4.58 16.38 -16.37
CA LEU A 419 -5.42 15.55 -15.51
C LEU A 419 -6.86 16.06 -15.48
N LEU A 420 -7.08 17.38 -15.37
CA LEU A 420 -8.42 17.97 -15.42
C LEU A 420 -9.14 17.64 -16.74
N GLY A 421 -8.41 17.62 -17.86
CA GLY A 421 -8.93 17.19 -19.15
C GLY A 421 -9.34 15.71 -19.15
N LEU A 422 -8.54 14.82 -18.55
CA LEU A 422 -8.87 13.40 -18.44
C LEU A 422 -10.10 13.16 -17.54
N LEU A 423 -10.21 13.89 -16.43
CA LEU A 423 -11.34 13.79 -15.50
C LEU A 423 -12.69 14.16 -16.14
N LYS A 424 -12.71 15.03 -17.15
CA LYS A 424 -13.94 15.40 -17.88
C LYS A 424 -14.44 14.32 -18.83
N ASN A 425 -13.60 13.33 -19.15
CA ASN A 425 -13.88 12.28 -20.11
C ASN A 425 -14.23 10.93 -19.45
N VAL A 426 -14.29 10.89 -18.11
CA VAL A 426 -14.74 9.74 -17.30
C VAL A 426 -16.18 9.96 -16.88
#